data_AF-A0A7X7FKY3-F1
#
_entry.id   AF-A0A7X7FKY3-F1
#
_cell.length_a   1.000
_cell.length_b   1.000
_cell.length_c   1.000
_cell.angle_alpha   90.00
_cell.angle_beta   90.00
_cell.angle_gamma   90.00
#
_symmetry.space_group_name_H-M   'P 1'
#
loop_
_entity.id
_entity.type
_entity.pdbx_description
1 polymer ?
#
loop_
_entity_poly.entity_id
_entity_poly.type
_entity_poly.pdbx_seq_one_letter_code
_entity_poly.pdbx_strand_id
1 'polypeptide(L)'
;MPSKDLRPVIQDWPFESGQVKVRKIRGLDNRIKIQMRIDLGLLQMETEGRPDGERPFNHESLLEYHLARLESHKRRNGTDLGFTLSADECLAIRDESLQYYHRYLASFAMEEYEPVVRDTQRNLDVLDLCSKYAEQESDQLALEAHRPYIIMMNTRAKA
;
A
#
# COMPACT_ATOMS: atom_id res chain seq x y z
N MET A 1 -8.95 20.33 20.85
CA MET A 1 -8.46 19.19 20.05
C MET A 1 -8.99 17.92 20.69
N PRO A 2 -9.41 16.91 19.91
CA PRO A 2 -9.74 15.61 20.48
C PRO A 2 -8.53 15.05 21.24
N SER A 3 -8.79 14.23 22.25
CA SER A 3 -7.74 13.56 23.02
C SER A 3 -6.81 12.77 22.08
N LYS A 4 -5.50 12.82 22.33
CA LYS A 4 -4.50 11.98 21.66
C LYS A 4 -4.36 10.61 22.33
N ASP A 5 -5.05 10.38 23.45
CA ASP A 5 -5.07 9.08 24.12
C ASP A 5 -5.86 8.08 23.28
N LEU A 6 -5.19 7.00 22.87
CA LEU A 6 -5.78 5.92 22.07
C LEU A 6 -6.63 4.96 22.92
N ARG A 7 -6.46 4.94 24.25
CA ARG A 7 -7.16 3.99 25.15
C ARG A 7 -8.66 3.91 24.88
N PRO A 8 -9.42 5.03 24.75
CA PRO A 8 -10.86 4.95 24.52
C PRO A 8 -11.25 4.23 23.22
N VAL A 9 -10.34 4.19 22.23
CA VAL A 9 -10.58 3.57 20.92
C VAL A 9 -10.22 2.07 20.91
N ILE A 10 -9.25 1.66 21.73
CA ILE A 10 -8.66 0.30 21.71
C ILE A 10 -8.97 -0.55 22.95
N GLN A 11 -9.45 0.03 24.06
CA GLN A 11 -9.66 -0.69 25.32
C GLN A 11 -10.58 -1.91 25.16
N ASP A 12 -11.64 -1.77 24.37
CA ASP A 12 -12.65 -2.80 24.12
C ASP A 12 -12.33 -3.60 22.84
N TRP A 13 -11.12 -3.42 22.29
CA TRP A 13 -10.66 -4.07 21.08
C TRP A 13 -9.22 -4.59 21.25
N PRO A 14 -9.05 -5.67 22.03
CA PRO A 14 -7.74 -6.21 22.35
C PRO A 14 -7.04 -6.75 21.10
N PHE A 15 -5.72 -6.59 21.07
CA PHE A 15 -4.86 -7.24 20.08
C PHE A 15 -4.79 -8.74 20.35
N GLU A 16 -4.81 -9.54 19.28
CA GLU A 16 -4.67 -10.99 19.34
C GLU A 16 -3.58 -11.41 18.37
N SER A 17 -2.50 -11.99 18.91
CA SER A 17 -1.39 -12.46 18.10
C SER A 17 -1.84 -13.55 17.13
N GLY A 18 -1.45 -13.43 15.87
CA GLY A 18 -1.82 -14.37 14.81
C GLY A 18 -3.22 -14.16 14.21
N GLN A 19 -4.01 -13.21 14.72
CA GLN A 19 -5.31 -12.87 14.14
C GLN A 19 -5.34 -11.44 13.59
N VAL A 20 -5.86 -11.30 12.37
CA VAL A 20 -6.10 -10.00 11.74
C VAL A 20 -7.42 -9.46 12.27
N LYS A 21 -7.37 -8.58 13.26
CA LYS A 21 -8.56 -7.90 13.79
C LYS A 21 -8.83 -6.61 13.04
N VAL A 22 -9.99 -6.56 12.39
CA VAL A 22 -10.38 -5.45 11.50
C VAL A 22 -11.82 -5.04 11.70
N ARG A 23 -12.12 -3.76 11.45
CA ARG A 23 -13.47 -3.22 11.45
C ARG A 23 -13.60 -2.06 10.48
N LYS A 24 -14.82 -1.78 10.03
CA LYS A 24 -15.17 -0.54 9.34
C LYS A 24 -15.77 0.46 10.31
N ILE A 25 -15.40 1.72 10.16
CA ILE A 25 -15.94 2.84 10.93
C ILE A 25 -16.31 3.99 9.99
N ARG A 26 -17.18 4.89 10.45
CA ARG A 26 -17.47 6.15 9.76
C ARG A 26 -16.54 7.22 10.30
N GLY A 27 -15.70 7.79 9.43
CA GLY A 27 -14.78 8.87 9.76
C GLY A 27 -15.50 10.20 9.99
N LEU A 28 -14.74 11.20 10.47
CA LEU A 28 -15.25 12.57 10.69
C LEU A 28 -15.68 13.26 9.39
N ASP A 29 -15.14 12.82 8.26
CA ASP A 29 -15.50 13.23 6.90
C ASP A 29 -16.72 12.47 6.34
N ASN A 30 -17.41 11.70 7.19
CA ASN A 30 -18.56 10.87 6.85
C ASN A 30 -18.26 9.74 5.84
N ARG A 31 -16.98 9.45 5.57
CA ARG A 31 -16.55 8.35 4.71
C ARG A 31 -16.28 7.09 5.53
N ILE A 32 -16.38 5.93 4.90
CA ILE A 32 -16.00 4.67 5.54
C ILE A 32 -14.47 4.59 5.59
N LYS A 33 -13.94 4.19 6.75
CA LYS A 33 -12.52 3.89 6.96
C LYS A 33 -12.37 2.46 7.43
N ILE A 34 -11.23 1.85 7.13
CA ILE A 34 -10.82 0.55 7.66
C ILE A 34 -9.95 0.81 8.88
N GLN A 35 -10.25 0.15 9.99
CA GLN A 35 -9.33 0.07 11.13
C GLN A 35 -8.80 -1.35 11.25
N MET A 36 -7.50 -1.48 11.48
CA MET A 36 -6.83 -2.75 11.75
C MET A 36 -6.09 -2.64 13.09
N ARG A 37 -6.29 -3.62 13.99
CA ARG A 37 -5.60 -3.68 15.26
C ARG A 37 -4.19 -4.24 15.04
N ILE A 38 -3.20 -3.55 15.59
CA ILE A 38 -1.81 -4.00 15.73
C ILE A 38 -1.48 -4.07 17.23
N ASP A 39 -0.32 -4.56 17.64
CA ASP A 39 0.03 -4.79 19.06
C ASP A 39 -0.27 -3.56 19.96
N LEU A 40 0.55 -2.52 19.85
CA LEU A 40 0.45 -1.32 20.68
C LEU A 40 -0.34 -0.18 20.02
N GLY A 41 -1.11 -0.46 18.95
CA GLY A 41 -1.86 0.59 18.27
C GLY A 41 -2.91 0.10 17.26
N LEU A 42 -3.32 1.00 16.40
CA LEU A 42 -4.21 0.68 15.30
C LEU A 42 -3.73 1.39 14.05
N LEU A 43 -4.00 0.78 12.90
CA LEU A 43 -3.96 1.45 11.61
C LEU A 43 -5.37 1.91 11.29
N GLN A 44 -5.50 3.13 10.78
CA GLN A 44 -6.73 3.61 10.16
C GLN A 44 -6.39 3.97 8.72
N MET A 45 -7.14 3.42 7.78
CA MET A 45 -6.86 3.51 6.36
C MET A 45 -8.10 3.92 5.57
N GLU A 46 -7.89 4.66 4.49
CA GLU A 46 -8.88 4.90 3.45
C GLU A 46 -9.23 3.60 2.73
N THR A 47 -10.51 3.42 2.37
CA THR A 47 -10.97 2.28 1.58
C THR A 47 -10.50 2.34 0.12
N GLU A 48 -10.25 3.56 -0.37
CA GLU A 48 -9.89 3.87 -1.76
C GLU A 48 -8.70 4.82 -1.81
N GLY A 49 -8.01 4.88 -2.96
CA GLY A 49 -6.78 5.67 -3.13
C GLY A 49 -5.62 5.14 -2.29
N ARG A 50 -4.71 6.04 -1.88
CA ARG A 50 -3.61 5.70 -0.97
C ARG A 50 -4.15 5.44 0.46
N PRO A 51 -3.72 4.39 1.16
CA PRO A 51 -4.29 4.02 2.45
C PRO A 51 -4.23 5.10 3.54
N ASP A 52 -3.18 5.92 3.59
CA ASP A 52 -3.08 7.05 4.54
C ASP A 52 -3.89 8.31 4.10
N GLY A 53 -4.47 8.29 2.90
CA GLY A 53 -5.24 9.39 2.32
C GLY A 53 -4.40 10.53 1.75
N GLU A 54 -3.07 10.44 1.75
CA GLU A 54 -2.20 11.44 1.16
C GLU A 54 -2.23 11.41 -0.37
N ARG A 55 -1.82 12.52 -1.00
CA ARG A 55 -1.71 12.67 -2.46
C ARG A 55 -0.32 13.17 -2.84
N PRO A 56 0.71 12.31 -2.84
CA PRO A 56 2.09 12.72 -3.06
C PRO A 56 2.25 13.34 -4.46
N PHE A 57 2.85 14.53 -4.52
CA PHE A 57 3.03 15.29 -5.77
C PHE A 57 1.73 15.50 -6.56
N ASN A 58 0.58 15.58 -5.87
CA ASN A 58 -0.77 15.67 -6.45
C ASN A 58 -1.24 14.42 -7.25
N HIS A 59 -0.51 13.31 -7.13
CA HIS A 59 -0.94 11.99 -7.63
C HIS A 59 -1.66 11.21 -6.53
N GLU A 60 -2.38 10.16 -6.94
CA GLU A 60 -3.05 9.28 -5.98
C GLU A 60 -2.06 8.51 -5.11
N SER A 61 -0.94 8.05 -5.68
CA SER A 61 0.09 7.27 -5.01
C SER A 61 1.47 7.58 -5.57
N LEU A 62 2.54 7.12 -4.91
CA LEU A 62 3.90 7.22 -5.44
C LEU A 62 4.06 6.39 -6.71
N LEU A 63 3.41 5.22 -6.81
CA LEU A 63 3.41 4.44 -8.05
C LEU A 63 2.88 5.28 -9.22
N GLU A 64 1.71 5.91 -9.06
CA GLU A 64 1.12 6.76 -10.10
C GLU A 64 2.02 7.94 -10.49
N TYR A 65 2.68 8.57 -9.50
CA TYR A 65 3.65 9.63 -9.75
C TYR A 65 4.85 9.15 -10.58
N HIS A 66 5.46 8.01 -10.21
CA HIS A 66 6.62 7.48 -10.92
C HIS A 66 6.28 6.96 -12.32
N LEU A 67 5.10 6.35 -12.51
CA LEU A 67 4.61 5.96 -13.83
C LEU A 67 4.40 7.20 -14.73
N ALA A 68 3.82 8.28 -14.19
CA ALA A 68 3.67 9.53 -14.94
C ALA A 68 5.02 10.15 -15.33
N ARG A 69 6.03 10.06 -14.45
CA ARG A 69 7.39 10.49 -14.76
C ARG A 69 8.05 9.64 -15.83
N LEU A 70 7.90 8.32 -15.76
CA LEU A 70 8.40 7.38 -16.76
C LEU A 70 7.79 7.68 -18.13
N GLU A 71 6.48 7.88 -18.21
CA GLU A 71 5.81 8.22 -19.47
C GLU A 71 6.26 9.59 -20.00
N SER A 72 6.47 10.57 -19.12
CA SER A 72 7.02 11.88 -19.50
C SER A 72 8.47 11.79 -19.99
N HIS A 73 9.26 10.86 -19.44
CA HIS A 73 10.61 10.56 -19.92
C HIS A 73 10.58 9.93 -21.31
N LYS A 74 9.75 8.89 -21.51
CA LYS A 74 9.57 8.23 -22.81
C LYS A 74 9.12 9.21 -23.89
N ARG A 75 8.19 10.10 -23.60
CA ARG A 75 7.72 11.12 -24.56
C ARG A 75 8.83 12.08 -24.98
N ARG A 76 9.75 12.43 -24.07
CA ARG A 76 10.86 13.36 -24.35
C ARG A 76 12.03 12.69 -25.05
N ASN A 77 12.33 11.43 -24.71
CA ASN A 77 13.54 10.73 -25.16
C ASN A 77 13.27 9.63 -26.20
N GLY A 78 12.01 9.28 -26.47
CA GLY A 78 11.61 8.19 -27.37
C GLY A 78 11.79 6.78 -26.78
N THR A 79 12.34 6.66 -25.57
CA THR A 79 12.66 5.40 -24.89
C THR A 79 12.64 5.59 -23.37
N ASP A 80 12.60 4.50 -22.61
CA ASP A 80 12.77 4.47 -21.17
C ASP A 80 14.25 4.40 -20.73
N LEU A 81 15.19 4.23 -21.66
CA LEU A 81 16.63 4.23 -21.36
C LEU A 81 17.03 5.51 -20.60
N GLY A 82 17.80 5.33 -19.52
CA GLY A 82 18.24 6.41 -18.64
C GLY A 82 17.20 6.88 -17.62
N PHE A 83 15.99 6.31 -17.59
CA PHE A 83 15.08 6.51 -16.47
C PHE A 83 15.50 5.61 -15.31
N THR A 84 15.65 6.20 -14.13
CA THR A 84 16.03 5.49 -12.91
C THR A 84 15.24 5.96 -11.70
N LEU A 85 15.16 5.11 -10.68
CA LEU A 85 14.67 5.42 -9.34
C LEU A 85 15.85 5.36 -8.37
N SER A 86 16.05 6.46 -7.65
CA SER A 86 17.02 6.56 -6.58
C SER A 86 16.64 5.66 -5.39
N ALA A 87 17.60 5.42 -4.49
CA ALA A 87 17.38 4.63 -3.28
C ALA A 87 16.26 5.21 -2.39
N ASP A 88 16.18 6.54 -2.26
CA ASP A 88 15.15 7.22 -1.46
C ASP A 88 13.75 7.06 -2.07
N GLU A 89 13.64 7.11 -3.40
CA GLU A 89 12.37 6.88 -4.12
C GLU A 89 11.94 5.42 -3.98
N CYS A 90 12.88 4.48 -4.09
CA CYS A 90 12.63 3.06 -3.87
C CYS A 90 12.19 2.78 -2.43
N LEU A 91 12.81 3.42 -1.43
CA LEU A 91 12.39 3.32 -0.04
C LEU A 91 10.97 3.85 0.16
N ALA A 92 10.68 5.04 -0.37
CA ALA A 92 9.37 5.67 -0.21
C ALA A 92 8.23 4.83 -0.83
N ILE A 93 8.44 4.25 -2.01
CA ILE A 93 7.42 3.41 -2.66
C ILE A 93 7.27 2.03 -1.98
N ARG A 94 8.34 1.51 -1.34
CA ARG A 94 8.26 0.32 -0.49
C ARG A 94 7.44 0.58 0.77
N ASP A 95 7.68 1.69 1.45
CA ASP A 95 6.91 2.08 2.64
C ASP A 95 5.43 2.27 2.30
N GLU A 96 5.12 2.90 1.16
CA GLU A 96 3.75 2.96 0.63
C GLU A 96 3.18 1.55 0.39
N SER A 97 3.96 0.63 -0.19
CA SER A 97 3.53 -0.75 -0.46
C SER A 97 3.18 -1.53 0.80
N LEU A 98 3.82 -1.24 1.93
CA LEU A 98 3.47 -1.81 3.23
C LEU A 98 2.08 -1.32 3.71
N GLN A 99 1.71 -0.08 3.40
CA GLN A 99 0.36 0.41 3.70
C GLN A 99 -0.70 -0.36 2.90
N TYR A 100 -0.47 -0.55 1.59
CA TYR A 100 -1.37 -1.34 0.73
C TYR A 100 -1.41 -2.81 1.19
N TYR A 101 -0.30 -3.35 1.68
CA TYR A 101 -0.26 -4.67 2.32
C TYR A 101 -1.24 -4.80 3.48
N HIS A 102 -1.19 -3.85 4.43
CA HIS A 102 -2.12 -3.85 5.56
C HIS A 102 -3.57 -3.73 5.11
N ARG A 103 -3.86 -2.91 4.10
CA ARG A 103 -5.23 -2.74 3.60
C ARG A 103 -5.77 -3.97 2.89
N TYR A 104 -4.98 -4.62 2.04
CA TYR A 104 -5.47 -5.85 1.39
C TYR A 104 -5.58 -7.00 2.38
N LEU A 105 -4.69 -7.10 3.37
CA LEU A 105 -4.81 -8.12 4.41
C LEU A 105 -6.09 -7.90 5.23
N ALA A 106 -6.39 -6.65 5.56
CA ALA A 106 -7.60 -6.29 6.26
C ALA A 106 -8.86 -6.57 5.42
N SER A 107 -8.84 -6.24 4.14
CA SER A 107 -9.95 -6.49 3.21
C SER A 107 -10.20 -7.99 3.03
N PHE A 108 -9.13 -8.78 2.92
CA PHE A 108 -9.21 -10.24 2.84
C PHE A 108 -9.83 -10.83 4.12
N ALA A 109 -9.45 -10.34 5.31
CA ALA A 109 -10.04 -10.79 6.57
C ALA A 109 -11.52 -10.41 6.73
N MET A 110 -12.01 -9.42 5.98
CA MET A 110 -13.43 -9.05 5.91
C MET A 110 -14.16 -9.71 4.73
N GLU A 111 -13.51 -10.61 3.99
CA GLU A 111 -14.03 -11.26 2.78
C GLU A 111 -14.41 -10.27 1.66
N GLU A 112 -13.73 -9.12 1.61
CA GLU A 112 -13.90 -8.11 0.56
C GLU A 112 -12.80 -8.27 -0.48
N TYR A 113 -13.12 -8.93 -1.60
CA TYR A 113 -12.10 -9.41 -2.52
C TYR A 113 -11.70 -8.40 -3.59
N GLU A 114 -12.58 -7.51 -4.07
CA GLU A 114 -12.19 -6.49 -5.06
C GLU A 114 -11.05 -5.56 -4.58
N PRO A 115 -11.09 -5.02 -3.33
CA PRO A 115 -9.99 -4.25 -2.80
C PRO A 115 -8.69 -5.06 -2.68
N VAL A 116 -8.79 -6.37 -2.38
CA VAL A 116 -7.62 -7.26 -2.30
C VAL A 116 -6.96 -7.37 -3.67
N VAL A 117 -7.75 -7.63 -4.72
CA VAL A 117 -7.24 -7.72 -6.09
C VAL A 117 -6.57 -6.42 -6.52
N ARG A 118 -7.23 -5.27 -6.27
CA ARG A 118 -6.69 -3.95 -6.61
C ARG A 118 -5.33 -3.70 -5.93
N ASP A 119 -5.27 -3.85 -4.61
CA ASP A 119 -4.10 -3.49 -3.83
C ASP A 119 -2.94 -4.47 -4.04
N THR A 120 -3.23 -5.77 -4.21
CA THR A 120 -2.18 -6.76 -4.55
C THR A 120 -1.65 -6.55 -5.97
N GLN A 121 -2.51 -6.23 -6.94
CA GLN A 121 -2.05 -5.90 -8.31
C GLN A 121 -1.16 -4.65 -8.28
N ARG A 122 -1.60 -3.58 -7.61
CA ARG A 122 -0.80 -2.37 -7.43
C ARG A 122 0.58 -2.68 -6.81
N ASN A 123 0.65 -3.57 -5.82
CA ASN A 123 1.93 -3.95 -5.24
C ASN A 123 2.80 -4.74 -6.23
N LEU A 124 2.23 -5.65 -7.04
CA LEU A 124 2.99 -6.33 -8.11
C LEU A 124 3.55 -5.32 -9.12
N ASP A 125 2.78 -4.30 -9.48
CA ASP A 125 3.24 -3.24 -10.38
C ASP A 125 4.40 -2.42 -9.78
N VAL A 126 4.43 -2.23 -8.45
CA VAL A 126 5.61 -1.64 -7.75
C VAL A 126 6.83 -2.54 -7.86
N LEU A 127 6.66 -3.85 -7.66
CA LEU A 127 7.78 -4.80 -7.80
C LEU A 127 8.36 -4.72 -9.22
N ASP A 128 7.51 -4.70 -10.24
CA ASP A 128 7.93 -4.59 -11.64
C ASP A 128 8.64 -3.25 -11.92
N LEU A 129 8.15 -2.14 -11.35
CA LEU A 129 8.77 -0.83 -11.47
C LEU A 129 10.17 -0.81 -10.81
N CYS A 130 10.30 -1.26 -9.57
CA CYS A 130 11.56 -1.28 -8.84
C CYS A 130 12.57 -2.23 -9.50
N SER A 131 12.14 -3.44 -9.86
CA SER A 131 13.00 -4.43 -10.52
C SER A 131 13.60 -3.88 -11.81
N LYS A 132 12.84 -3.10 -12.58
CA LYS A 132 13.29 -2.57 -13.88
C LYS A 132 14.08 -1.27 -13.78
N TYR A 133 13.73 -0.36 -12.87
CA TYR A 133 14.24 1.02 -12.90
C TYR A 133 15.04 1.45 -11.66
N ALA A 134 15.13 0.64 -10.62
CA ALA A 134 15.97 1.02 -9.47
C ALA A 134 17.46 1.07 -9.86
N GLU A 135 18.17 2.09 -9.38
CA GLU A 135 19.61 2.27 -9.67
C GLU A 135 20.48 1.18 -9.06
N GLN A 136 20.09 0.68 -7.89
CA GLN A 136 20.86 -0.29 -7.12
C GLN A 136 20.21 -1.68 -7.23
N GLU A 137 21.04 -2.70 -7.46
CA GLU A 137 20.58 -4.11 -7.51
C GLU A 137 19.86 -4.53 -6.20
N SER A 138 20.32 -4.03 -5.06
CA SER A 138 19.65 -4.25 -3.76
C SER A 138 18.20 -3.78 -3.76
N ASP A 139 17.90 -2.63 -4.38
CA ASP A 139 16.55 -2.09 -4.48
C ASP A 139 15.71 -2.81 -5.53
N GLN A 140 16.34 -3.29 -6.62
CA GLN A 140 15.68 -4.13 -7.64
C GLN A 140 15.17 -5.44 -7.05
N LEU A 141 15.90 -6.01 -6.09
CA LEU A 141 15.59 -7.31 -5.48
C LEU A 141 14.83 -7.21 -4.14
N ALA A 142 14.80 -6.03 -3.52
CA ALA A 142 14.30 -5.84 -2.15
C ALA A 142 12.89 -6.40 -1.90
N LEU A 143 12.01 -6.34 -2.89
CA LEU A 143 10.62 -6.79 -2.77
C LEU A 143 10.36 -8.16 -3.41
N GLU A 144 11.29 -8.72 -4.17
CA GLU A 144 11.07 -9.93 -4.97
C GLU A 144 10.78 -11.16 -4.10
N ALA A 145 11.36 -11.23 -2.90
CA ALA A 145 11.06 -12.29 -1.93
C ALA A 145 9.58 -12.35 -1.52
N HIS A 146 8.84 -11.24 -1.65
CA HIS A 146 7.41 -11.15 -1.33
C HIS A 146 6.49 -11.47 -2.52
N ARG A 147 7.01 -11.47 -3.76
CA ARG A 147 6.21 -11.67 -4.99
C ARG A 147 5.34 -12.94 -4.94
N PRO A 148 5.85 -14.13 -4.53
CA PRO A 148 5.04 -15.34 -4.53
C PRO A 148 3.81 -15.23 -3.62
N TYR A 149 3.97 -14.60 -2.45
CA TYR A 149 2.87 -14.38 -1.51
C TYR A 149 1.83 -13.40 -2.06
N ILE A 150 2.27 -12.30 -2.69
CA ILE A 150 1.36 -11.31 -3.29
C ILE A 150 0.55 -11.95 -4.43
N ILE A 151 1.20 -12.74 -5.29
CA ILE A 151 0.53 -13.50 -6.36
C ILE A 151 -0.50 -14.47 -5.77
N MET A 152 -0.13 -15.22 -4.73
CA MET A 152 -1.06 -16.12 -4.03
C MET A 152 -2.30 -15.36 -3.53
N MET A 153 -2.12 -14.24 -2.83
CA MET A 153 -3.24 -13.44 -2.31
C MET A 153 -4.11 -12.87 -3.44
N ASN A 154 -3.50 -12.33 -4.49
CA ASN A 154 -4.20 -11.83 -5.67
C ASN A 154 -5.04 -12.93 -6.34
N THR A 155 -4.46 -14.11 -6.49
CA THR A 155 -5.11 -15.26 -7.13
C THR A 155 -6.28 -15.78 -6.29
N ARG A 156 -6.09 -15.90 -4.96
CA ARG A 156 -7.15 -16.32 -4.04
C ARG A 156 -8.34 -15.36 -4.03
N ALA A 157 -8.11 -14.07 -4.19
CA ALA A 157 -9.18 -13.07 -4.25
C ALA A 157 -9.90 -12.99 -5.61
N LYS A 158 -9.35 -13.59 -6.67
CA LYS A 158 -9.97 -13.65 -8.01
C LYS A 158 -10.82 -14.90 -8.25
N ALA A 159 -10.67 -15.92 -7.42
CA ALA A 159 -11.34 -17.22 -7.54
C ALA A 159 -12.73 -17.19 -6.90
#